data_AF-A0A9Q2FGY5-F1
#
_entry.id   AF-A0A9Q2FGY5-F1
#
_cell.length_a   1.000
_cell.length_b   1.000
_cell.length_c   1.000
_cell.angle_alpha   90.00
_cell.angle_beta   90.00
_cell.angle_gamma   90.00
#
_symmetry.space_group_name_H-M   'P 1'
#
loop_
_entity.id
_entity.type
_entity.pdbx_description
1 polymer ?
#
loop_
_entity_poly.entity_id
_entity_poly.type
_entity_poly.pdbx_seq_one_letter_code
_entity_poly.pdbx_strand_id
1 'polypeptide(L)' 'MKKYKVNVGYVDKETRVNVNVGDIVSLSNERYKEITSVLGEEALTEVKTKSKKEDSK' A
#
# COMPACT_ATOMS: atom_id res chain seq x y z
N MET A 1 -7.04 0.93 7.99
CA MET A 1 -5.84 0.72 7.16
C MET A 1 -6.27 0.10 5.85
N LYS A 2 -5.65 0.50 4.73
CA LYS A 2 -5.93 -0.03 3.39
C LYS A 2 -4.69 -0.74 2.87
N LYS A 3 -4.89 -1.76 2.02
CA LYS A 3 -3.79 -2.49 1.39
C LYS A 3 -3.45 -1.84 0.05
N TYR A 4 -2.17 -1.64 -0.20
CA TYR A 4 -1.65 -1.08 -1.43
C TYR A 4 -0.57 -1.98 -1.99
N LYS A 5 -0.57 -2.15 -3.31
CA LYS A 5 0.50 -2.78 -4.05
C LYS A 5 1.53 -1.72 -4.39
N VAL A 6 2.78 -2.04 -4.12
CA VAL A 6 3.92 -1.16 -4.35
C VAL A 6 4.36 -1.30 -5.80
N ASN A 7 4.33 -0.22 -6.57
CA ASN A 7 4.85 -0.19 -7.94
C ASN A 7 6.26 0.41 -8.00
N VAL A 8 6.64 1.20 -7.00
CA VAL A 8 7.97 1.81 -6.88
C VAL A 8 8.54 1.46 -5.51
N GLY A 9 9.69 0.80 -5.48
CA GLY A 9 10.35 0.37 -4.25
C GLY A 9 10.83 1.59 -3.44
N TYR A 10 10.68 1.52 -2.13
CA TYR A 10 11.08 2.59 -1.23
C TYR A 10 11.58 2.06 0.10
N VAL A 11 12.41 2.86 0.77
CA VAL A 11 12.86 2.57 2.13
C VAL A 11 11.98 3.35 3.08
N ASP A 12 11.20 2.63 3.88
CA ASP A 12 10.37 3.25 4.89
C ASP A 12 11.26 3.86 5.98
N LYS A 13 11.17 5.19 6.17
CA LYS A 13 12.10 5.90 7.07
C LYS A 13 11.84 5.58 8.55
N GLU A 14 10.62 5.20 8.91
CA GLU A 14 10.22 4.94 10.29
C GLU A 14 10.65 3.53 10.72
N THR A 15 10.32 2.54 9.90
CA THR A 15 10.64 1.13 10.19
C THR A 15 12.00 0.70 9.67
N ARG A 16 12.64 1.50 8.79
CA ARG A 16 13.86 1.15 8.04
C ARG A 16 13.71 -0.14 7.24
N VAL A 17 12.49 -0.49 6.86
CA VAL A 17 12.19 -1.65 6.03
C VAL A 17 12.30 -1.28 4.56
N ASN A 18 12.99 -2.14 3.80
CA ASN A 18 13.09 -2.02 2.36
C ASN A 18 11.85 -2.63 1.72
N VAL A 19 10.98 -1.81 1.17
CA VAL A 19 9.75 -2.23 0.50
C VAL A 19 10.03 -2.35 -0.98
N ASN A 20 9.83 -3.53 -1.55
CA ASN A 20 10.17 -3.80 -2.95
C ASN A 20 8.95 -3.63 -3.86
N VAL A 21 9.22 -3.45 -5.15
CA VAL A 21 8.16 -3.44 -6.16
C VAL A 21 7.44 -4.80 -6.16
N GLY A 22 6.12 -4.75 -6.10
CA GLY A 22 5.24 -5.92 -6.02
C GLY A 22 4.78 -6.27 -4.60
N ASP A 23 5.40 -5.71 -3.56
CA ASP A 23 4.98 -5.92 -2.17
C ASP A 23 3.56 -5.39 -1.92
N ILE A 24 2.88 -6.00 -0.96
CA ILE A 24 1.56 -5.57 -0.49
C ILE A 24 1.72 -5.00 0.92
N VAL A 25 1.64 -3.68 1.02
CA VAL A 25 1.77 -2.95 2.28
C VAL A 25 0.40 -2.51 2.78
N SER A 26 0.19 -2.58 4.10
CA SER A 26 -1.02 -2.06 4.74
C SER A 26 -0.70 -0.68 5.31
N LEU A 27 -1.23 0.37 4.69
CA LEU A 27 -0.92 1.75 5.04
C LEU A 27 -2.16 2.48 5.58
N SER A 28 -1.92 3.41 6.48
CA SER A 28 -2.90 4.44 6.87
C SER A 28 -3.00 5.52 5.78
N ASN A 29 -4.09 6.29 5.78
CA ASN A 29 -4.31 7.33 4.76
C ASN A 29 -3.20 8.41 4.81
N GLU A 30 -2.75 8.77 6.00
CA GLU A 30 -1.62 9.69 6.19
C GLU A 30 -0.33 9.16 5.55
N ARG A 31 0.07 7.92 5.88
CA ARG A 31 1.25 7.29 5.29
C ARG A 31 1.17 7.14 3.77
N TYR A 32 -0.01 6.78 3.25
CA TYR A 32 -0.24 6.75 1.81
C TYR A 32 0.06 8.11 1.18
N LYS A 33 -0.49 9.20 1.73
CA LYS A 33 -0.26 10.56 1.22
C LYS A 33 1.20 10.98 1.32
N GLU A 34 1.90 10.64 2.40
CA GLU A 34 3.33 10.94 2.52
C GLU A 34 4.15 10.23 1.44
N ILE A 35 3.88 8.94 1.21
CA ILE A 35 4.61 8.14 0.22
C ILE A 35 4.29 8.65 -1.19
N THR A 36 3.00 8.84 -1.53
CA THR A 36 2.60 9.33 -2.86
C THR A 36 2.96 10.80 -3.09
N SER A 37 3.10 11.61 -2.04
CA SER A 37 3.61 12.98 -2.19
C SER A 37 5.08 13.04 -2.56
N VAL A 38 5.86 11.99 -2.28
CA VAL A 38 7.29 11.90 -2.61
C VAL A 38 7.52 11.12 -3.90
N LEU A 39 6.85 9.97 -4.04
CA LEU A 39 7.06 9.02 -5.14
C LEU A 39 6.02 9.16 -6.27
N GLY A 40 4.95 9.91 -6.05
CA GLY A 40 3.80 9.99 -6.95
C GLY A 40 2.67 9.03 -6.58
N GLU A 41 1.44 9.36 -7.00
CA GLU A 41 0.26 8.49 -6.78
C GLU A 41 0.39 7.14 -7.50
N GLU A 42 1.16 7.07 -8.58
CA GLU A 42 1.46 5.84 -9.31
C GLU A 42 2.30 4.83 -8.51
N ALA A 43 3.01 5.27 -7.47
CA ALA A 43 3.86 4.42 -6.65
C ALA A 43 3.09 3.36 -5.86
N LEU A 44 1.80 3.62 -5.57
CA LEU A 44 0.95 2.76 -4.77
C LEU A 44 -0.41 2.56 -5.45
N THR A 45 -0.76 1.31 -5.74
CA THR A 45 -2.09 0.96 -6.26
C THR A 45 -2.93 0.34 -5.16
N GLU A 46 -4.10 0.90 -4.88
CA GLU A 46 -5.04 0.32 -3.89
C GLU A 46 -5.43 -1.10 -4.31
N VAL A 47 -5.10 -2.07 -3.46
CA VAL A 47 -5.52 -3.45 -3.63
C VAL A 47 -6.89 -3.55 -3.01
N LYS A 48 -7.93 -3.46 -3.85
CA LYS A 48 -9.28 -3.77 -3.43
C LYS A 48 -9.33 -5.25 -3.06
N THR A 49 -9.15 -5.55 -1.77
CA THR A 49 -9.65 -6.81 -1.22
C THR A 49 -11.15 -6.76 -1.44
N LYS A 50 -11.65 -7.45 -2.47
CA LYS A 50 -13.05 -7.85 -2.48
C LYS A 50 -13.23 -8.60 -1.17
N SER A 51 -13.84 -7.97 -0.17
CA SER A 51 -14.52 -8.69 0.89
C SER A 51 -15.52 -9.56 0.16
N LYS A 52 -15.13 -10.80 -0.10
CA LYS A 52 -16.06 -11.85 -0.52
C LYS A 52 -17.00 -11.95 0.67
N LYS A 53 -18.14 -11.25 0.58
CA LYS A 53 -19.36 -11.69 1.26
C LYS A 53 -19.63 -13.05 0.65
N GLU A 54 -19.04 -14.09 1.23
CA GLU A 54 -19.51 -15.43 1.00
C GLU A 54 -20.68 -15.60 1.96
N ASP A 55 -21.86 -15.27 1.42
CA ASP A 55 -23.16 -15.72 1.87
C ASP A 55 -23.03 -17.23 2.23
N SER A 56 -22.92 -17.55 3.51
CA SER A 56 -23.19 -18.92 3.98
C SER A 56 -24.69 -18.98 4.24
N LYS A 57 -25.38 -19.50 3.22
CA LYS A 57 -26.78 -19.88 3.21
C LYS A 57 -27.01 -21.16 4.02
#